data_AF-A0A9E8MYM4-F1
#
_entry.id   AF-A0A9E8MYM4-F1
#
_cell.length_a   1.000
_cell.length_b   1.000
_cell.length_c   1.000
_cell.angle_alpha   90.00
_cell.angle_beta   90.00
_cell.angle_gamma   90.00
#
_symmetry.space_group_name_H-M   'P 1'
#
loop_
_entity.id
_entity.type
_entity.pdbx_description
1 polymer ?
#
loop_
_entity_poly.entity_id
_entity_poly.type
_entity_poly.pdbx_seq_one_letter_code
_entity_poly.pdbx_strand_id
1 'polypeptide(L)'
;MRRLLIGVESGSQEMMDWLKKDIKLEQVFMCAERCRDLGIAVQFPFIVGFPEESDKSIVETVKVAHQLNSMHPNFQTPIFYFKPYPGTKITDDVVKKGYVLPQTIQEWADFDFVGSVGPWVSDEKYDFFEKFKFYMRLGYSNRESHL
;
A
#
# COMPACT_ATOMS: atom_id res chain seq x y z
N MET A 1 -15.45 17.24 5.70
CA MET A 1 -14.46 16.45 6.46
C MET A 1 -13.09 16.66 5.81
N ARG A 2 -12.08 17.16 6.52
CA ARG A 2 -10.71 17.35 5.97
C ARG A 2 -9.91 16.08 6.29
N ARG A 3 -9.57 15.28 5.28
CA ARG A 3 -8.77 14.05 5.40
C ARG A 3 -7.48 14.23 4.61
N LEU A 4 -6.35 13.87 5.19
CA LEU A 4 -5.07 13.84 4.50
C LEU A 4 -4.81 12.46 3.90
N LEU A 5 -4.11 12.42 2.76
CA LEU A 5 -3.62 11.19 2.16
C LEU A 5 -2.10 11.33 2.04
N ILE A 6 -1.38 10.36 2.60
CA ILE A 6 0.08 10.34 2.66
C ILE A 6 0.56 9.01 2.09
N GLY A 7 1.00 9.03 0.83
CA GLY A 7 1.53 7.83 0.16
C GLY A 7 2.82 7.34 0.79
N VAL A 8 2.72 6.25 1.58
CA VAL A 8 3.85 5.59 2.23
C VAL A 8 4.50 4.59 1.29
N GLU A 9 3.70 3.93 0.45
CA GLU A 9 4.09 2.91 -0.54
C GLU A 9 4.63 1.60 0.08
N SER A 10 5.60 1.64 1.00
CA SER A 10 6.16 0.46 1.66
C SER A 10 6.56 0.77 3.11
N GLY A 11 6.48 -0.23 3.99
CA GLY A 11 7.06 -0.13 5.34
C GLY A 11 8.53 -0.53 5.42
N SER A 12 9.16 -0.85 4.28
CA SER A 12 10.59 -1.10 4.19
C SER A 12 11.30 0.13 3.61
N GLN A 13 12.27 0.69 4.35
CA GLN A 13 13.06 1.82 3.85
C GLN A 13 13.84 1.44 2.58
N GLU A 14 14.33 0.20 2.51
CA GLU A 14 15.02 -0.33 1.32
C GLU A 14 14.12 -0.29 0.07
N MET A 15 12.85 -0.69 0.20
CA MET A 15 11.90 -0.59 -0.90
C MET A 15 11.54 0.85 -1.25
N MET A 16 11.37 1.73 -0.26
CA MET A 16 11.11 3.14 -0.54
C MET A 16 12.28 3.79 -1.28
N ASP A 17 13.52 3.46 -0.90
CA ASP A 17 14.73 3.93 -1.57
C ASP A 17 14.81 3.38 -3.01
N TRP A 18 14.48 2.10 -3.21
CA TRP A 18 14.39 1.48 -4.53
C TRP A 18 13.31 2.12 -5.41
N LEU A 19 12.15 2.46 -4.82
CA LEU A 19 11.08 3.25 -5.46
C LEU A 19 11.47 4.72 -5.70
N LYS A 20 12.61 5.16 -5.19
CA LYS A 20 13.08 6.56 -5.21
C LYS A 20 12.11 7.53 -4.56
N LYS A 21 11.45 7.09 -3.48
CA LYS A 21 10.60 7.97 -2.68
C LYS A 21 11.50 8.83 -1.80
N ASP A 22 11.37 10.14 -1.92
CA ASP A 22 12.15 11.10 -1.12
C ASP A 22 11.50 11.35 0.26
N ILE A 23 11.20 10.26 0.98
CA ILE A 23 10.70 10.29 2.37
C ILE A 23 11.32 9.15 3.19
N LYS A 24 11.38 9.36 4.51
CA LYS A 24 11.77 8.35 5.50
C LYS A 24 10.57 7.92 6.33
N LEU A 25 10.56 6.67 6.80
CA LEU A 25 9.51 6.18 7.71
C LEU A 25 9.36 7.04 8.96
N GLU A 26 10.47 7.56 9.48
CA GLU A 26 10.47 8.50 10.61
C GLU A 26 9.62 9.74 10.33
N GLN A 27 9.68 10.31 9.12
CA GLN A 27 8.88 11.46 8.73
C GLN A 27 7.39 11.10 8.64
N VAL A 28 7.07 9.88 8.19
CA VAL A 28 5.70 9.35 8.16
C VAL A 28 5.14 9.26 9.59
N PHE A 29 5.89 8.68 10.52
CA PHE A 29 5.46 8.58 11.92
C PHE A 29 5.35 9.95 12.60
N MET A 30 6.30 10.86 12.38
CA MET A 30 6.22 12.23 12.88
C MET A 30 4.96 12.94 12.37
N CYS A 31 4.60 12.76 11.09
CA CYS A 31 3.39 13.33 10.53
C CYS A 31 2.13 12.70 11.15
N ALA A 32 2.13 11.38 11.34
CA ALA A 32 1.04 10.65 11.98
C ALA A 32 0.81 11.12 13.42
N GLU A 33 1.87 11.31 14.22
CA GLU A 33 1.76 11.85 15.58
C GLU A 33 1.11 13.25 15.59
N ARG A 34 1.57 14.14 14.73
CA ARG A 34 0.99 15.50 14.63
C ARG A 34 -0.48 15.46 14.20
N CYS A 35 -0.82 14.61 13.24
CA CYS A 35 -2.21 14.48 12.78
C CYS A 35 -3.11 13.91 13.88
N ARG A 36 -2.59 12.95 14.68
CA ARG A 36 -3.30 12.38 15.83
C ARG A 36 -3.59 13.47 16.86
N ASP A 37 -2.58 14.26 17.23
CA ASP A 37 -2.71 15.30 18.26
C ASP A 37 -3.67 16.43 17.83
N LEU A 38 -3.81 16.65 16.51
CA LEU A 38 -4.74 17.62 15.93
C LEU A 38 -6.11 17.02 15.56
N GLY A 39 -6.34 15.72 15.78
CA GLY A 39 -7.58 15.04 15.41
C GLY A 39 -7.86 14.98 13.90
N ILE A 40 -6.83 15.10 13.06
CA ILE A 40 -6.95 15.07 11.60
C ILE A 40 -7.06 13.62 11.13
N ALA A 41 -8.07 13.28 10.32
CA ALA A 41 -8.16 11.96 9.71
C ALA A 41 -7.09 11.77 8.61
N VAL A 42 -6.46 10.58 8.54
CA VAL A 42 -5.37 10.32 7.58
C VAL A 42 -5.51 8.94 6.94
N GLN A 43 -5.22 8.88 5.64
CA GLN A 43 -5.00 7.64 4.90
C GLN A 43 -3.53 7.49 4.53
N PHE A 44 -2.95 6.35 4.88
CA PHE A 44 -1.58 5.96 4.58
C PHE A 44 -1.58 4.78 3.61
N PRO A 45 -1.74 5.00 2.29
CA PRO A 45 -1.75 3.90 1.35
C PRO A 45 -0.37 3.23 1.23
N PHE A 46 -0.41 1.90 1.12
CA PHE A 46 0.72 1.04 0.80
C PHE A 46 0.46 0.29 -0.50
N ILE A 47 1.53 -0.08 -1.18
CA ILE A 47 1.52 -0.92 -2.37
C ILE A 47 2.36 -2.16 -2.06
N VAL A 48 1.83 -3.34 -2.37
CA VAL A 48 2.51 -4.63 -2.15
C VAL A 48 2.46 -5.47 -3.41
N GLY A 49 3.23 -6.55 -3.44
CA GLY A 49 3.31 -7.41 -4.61
C GLY A 49 4.10 -6.76 -5.73
N PHE A 50 5.13 -5.98 -5.40
CA PHE A 50 6.11 -5.58 -6.41
C PHE A 50 6.85 -6.82 -6.93
N PRO A 51 7.27 -6.83 -8.20
CA PRO A 51 8.16 -7.87 -8.71
C PRO A 51 9.39 -7.97 -7.81
N GLU A 52 9.76 -9.19 -7.42
CA GLU A 52 10.94 -9.47 -6.57
C GLU A 52 10.87 -8.86 -5.15
N GLU A 53 9.68 -8.43 -4.69
CA GLU A 53 9.50 -7.99 -3.31
C GLU A 53 9.81 -9.13 -2.32
N SER A 54 10.76 -8.87 -1.42
CA SER A 54 11.17 -9.84 -0.41
C SER A 54 10.12 -10.03 0.68
N ASP A 55 10.06 -11.21 1.27
CA ASP A 55 9.16 -11.49 2.40
C ASP A 55 9.50 -10.62 3.62
N LYS A 56 10.78 -10.25 3.78
CA LYS A 56 11.22 -9.28 4.79
C LYS A 56 10.53 -7.91 4.56
N SER A 57 10.54 -7.39 3.34
CA SER A 57 9.85 -6.13 3.01
C SER A 57 8.35 -6.20 3.29
N ILE A 58 7.72 -7.34 2.95
CA ILE A 58 6.30 -7.58 3.23
C ILE A 58 6.02 -7.51 4.74
N VAL A 59 6.84 -8.18 5.56
CA VAL A 59 6.71 -8.16 7.02
C VAL A 59 6.89 -6.75 7.59
N GLU A 60 7.90 -6.00 7.11
CA GLU A 60 8.12 -4.60 7.50
C GLU A 60 6.91 -3.72 7.13
N THR A 61 6.36 -3.92 5.94
CA THR A 61 5.16 -3.23 5.45
C THR A 61 3.94 -3.49 6.32
N VAL A 62 3.67 -4.76 6.63
CA VAL A 62 2.55 -5.16 7.51
C VAL A 62 2.71 -4.55 8.89
N LYS A 63 3.92 -4.54 9.45
CA LYS A 63 4.21 -3.96 10.76
C LYS A 63 3.93 -2.46 10.78
N VAL A 64 4.45 -1.71 9.81
CA VAL A 64 4.25 -0.26 9.74
C VAL A 64 2.78 0.08 9.50
N ALA A 65 2.10 -0.62 8.60
CA ALA A 65 0.67 -0.42 8.36
C ALA A 65 -0.16 -0.67 9.63
N HIS A 66 0.09 -1.77 10.35
CA HIS A 66 -0.59 -2.03 11.61
C HIS A 66 -0.32 -0.95 12.65
N GLN A 67 0.94 -0.52 12.80
CA GLN A 67 1.33 0.52 13.74
C GLN A 67 0.62 1.84 13.46
N LEU A 68 0.69 2.36 12.22
CA LEU A 68 0.03 3.61 11.83
C LEU A 68 -1.47 3.57 12.07
N ASN A 69 -2.14 2.51 11.64
CA ASN A 69 -3.59 2.37 11.82
C ASN A 69 -3.99 2.36 13.31
N SER A 70 -3.14 1.76 14.16
CA SER A 70 -3.38 1.69 15.61
C SER A 70 -3.19 3.01 16.36
N MET A 71 -2.53 4.02 15.75
CA MET A 71 -2.24 5.29 16.42
C MET A 71 -3.48 6.16 16.67
N HIS A 72 -4.53 6.04 15.84
CA HIS A 72 -5.73 6.88 15.94
C HIS A 72 -6.92 6.22 15.23
N PRO A 73 -8.16 6.28 15.78
CA PRO A 73 -9.35 5.67 15.15
C PRO A 73 -9.66 6.20 13.75
N ASN A 74 -9.27 7.44 13.44
CA ASN A 74 -9.48 8.06 12.13
C ASN A 74 -8.32 7.82 11.15
N PHE A 75 -7.37 6.94 11.47
CA PHE A 75 -6.29 6.55 10.57
C PHE A 75 -6.65 5.27 9.83
N GLN A 76 -6.30 5.22 8.55
CA GLN A 76 -6.53 4.06 7.69
C GLN A 76 -5.28 3.78 6.88
N THR A 77 -5.02 2.50 6.63
CA THR A 77 -3.83 2.03 5.91
C THR A 77 -4.25 1.12 4.76
N PRO A 78 -4.90 1.67 3.71
CA PRO A 78 -5.35 0.87 2.59
C PRO A 78 -4.15 0.22 1.89
N ILE A 79 -4.31 -1.05 1.52
CA ILE A 79 -3.27 -1.83 0.84
C ILE A 79 -3.73 -2.06 -0.60
N PHE A 80 -2.88 -1.67 -1.55
CA PHE A 80 -3.07 -1.89 -2.98
C PHE A 80 -2.01 -2.86 -3.51
N TYR A 81 -2.28 -3.47 -4.66
CA TYR A 81 -1.28 -4.28 -5.33
C TYR A 81 -0.60 -3.47 -6.44
N PHE A 82 0.70 -3.70 -6.61
CA PHE A 82 1.42 -3.08 -7.71
C PHE A 82 0.82 -3.49 -9.06
N LYS A 83 0.67 -2.50 -9.94
CA LYS A 83 0.25 -2.68 -11.32
C LYS A 83 1.25 -2.01 -12.26
N PRO A 84 1.74 -2.72 -13.28
CA PRO A 84 2.69 -2.16 -14.21
C PRO A 84 2.00 -1.17 -15.15
N TYR A 85 2.10 0.12 -14.82
CA TYR A 85 1.68 1.21 -15.70
C TYR A 85 2.86 1.76 -16.52
N PRO A 86 2.67 2.03 -17.83
CA PRO A 86 3.72 2.55 -18.69
C PRO A 86 4.36 3.83 -18.14
N GLY A 87 5.65 4.02 -18.40
CA GLY A 87 6.40 5.21 -17.97
C GLY A 87 7.12 5.05 -16.62
N THR A 88 7.15 3.83 -16.07
CA THR A 88 7.95 3.51 -14.87
C THR A 88 9.01 2.46 -15.19
N LYS A 89 10.20 2.61 -14.59
CA LYS A 89 11.29 1.64 -14.77
C LYS A 89 10.87 0.20 -14.43
N ILE A 90 10.06 0.04 -13.39
CA ILE A 90 9.59 -1.28 -12.92
C ILE A 90 8.74 -1.94 -14.00
N THR A 91 7.88 -1.16 -14.67
CA THR A 91 7.08 -1.64 -15.80
C THR A 91 7.96 -2.06 -16.97
N ASP A 92 8.95 -1.25 -17.33
CA ASP A 92 9.89 -1.60 -18.39
C ASP A 92 10.65 -2.91 -18.08
N ASP A 93 11.02 -3.12 -16.82
CA ASP A 93 11.76 -4.31 -16.39
C ASP A 93 10.89 -5.57 -16.45
N VAL A 94 9.61 -5.52 -16.04
CA VAL A 94 8.71 -6.68 -16.17
C VAL A 94 8.34 -6.97 -17.62
N VAL A 95 8.18 -5.93 -18.46
CA VAL A 95 7.91 -6.10 -19.90
C VAL A 95 9.10 -6.78 -20.59
N LYS A 96 10.34 -6.39 -20.26
CA LYS A 96 11.54 -7.08 -20.74
C LYS A 96 11.62 -8.54 -20.31
N LYS A 97 11.05 -8.88 -19.15
CA LYS A 97 10.94 -10.25 -18.64
C LYS A 97 9.73 -11.02 -19.23
N GLY A 98 9.01 -10.43 -20.18
CA GLY A 98 7.93 -11.08 -20.93
C GLY A 98 6.52 -10.73 -20.45
N TYR A 99 6.35 -9.80 -19.51
CA TYR A 99 5.02 -9.30 -19.16
C TYR A 99 4.41 -8.51 -20.32
N VAL A 100 3.19 -8.86 -20.72
CA VAL A 100 2.47 -8.19 -21.81
C VAL A 100 1.51 -7.18 -21.21
N LEU A 101 1.72 -5.90 -21.53
CA LEU A 101 0.77 -4.84 -21.18
C LEU A 101 -0.50 -4.94 -22.03
N PRO A 102 -1.63 -4.37 -21.58
CA PRO A 102 -2.82 -4.21 -22.41
C PRO A 102 -2.50 -3.57 -23.78
N GLN A 103 -3.08 -4.12 -24.84
CA GLN A 103 -2.84 -3.73 -26.24
C GLN A 103 -4.00 -2.93 -26.84
N THR A 104 -5.20 -3.01 -26.25
CA THR A 104 -6.39 -2.30 -26.73
C THR A 104 -6.94 -1.33 -25.68
N ILE A 105 -7.69 -0.31 -26.11
CA ILE A 105 -8.36 0.63 -25.20
C ILE A 105 -9.31 -0.13 -24.25
N GLN A 106 -9.96 -1.19 -24.73
CA GLN A 106 -10.84 -2.02 -23.91
C GLN A 106 -10.04 -2.75 -22.82
N GLU A 107 -8.92 -3.38 -23.17
CA GLU A 107 -8.06 -4.03 -22.17
C GLU A 107 -7.49 -3.02 -21.17
N TRP A 108 -7.17 -1.79 -21.60
CA TRP A 108 -6.78 -0.70 -20.69
C TRP A 108 -7.93 -0.23 -19.80
N ALA A 109 -9.18 -0.27 -20.28
CA ALA A 109 -10.36 0.05 -19.47
C ALA A 109 -10.64 -1.02 -18.41
N ASP A 110 -10.31 -2.28 -18.69
CA ASP A 110 -10.47 -3.41 -17.77
C ASP A 110 -9.24 -3.59 -16.84
N PHE A 111 -8.15 -2.86 -17.09
CA PHE A 111 -6.93 -2.86 -16.29
C PHE A 111 -7.08 -1.98 -15.03
N ASP A 112 -7.83 -2.45 -14.05
CA ASP A 112 -8.01 -1.77 -12.77
C ASP A 112 -6.95 -2.19 -11.73
N PHE A 113 -6.49 -1.24 -10.92
CA PHE A 113 -5.67 -1.47 -9.73
C PHE A 113 -6.46 -2.03 -8.55
N VAL A 114 -7.79 -2.06 -8.65
CA VAL A 114 -8.70 -2.67 -7.69
C VAL A 114 -8.99 -4.12 -8.08
N GLY A 115 -8.70 -5.06 -7.18
CA GLY A 115 -9.16 -6.46 -7.29
C GLY A 115 -8.36 -7.37 -8.22
N SER A 116 -7.24 -6.92 -8.77
CA SER A 116 -6.35 -7.77 -9.57
C SER A 116 -4.87 -7.59 -9.16
N VAL A 117 -4.08 -8.65 -9.28
CA VAL A 117 -2.66 -8.68 -8.90
C VAL A 117 -1.74 -8.95 -10.09
N GLY A 118 -0.43 -8.75 -9.93
CA GLY A 118 0.55 -9.19 -10.91
C GLY A 118 0.73 -10.72 -10.88
N PRO A 119 1.14 -11.36 -11.98
CA PRO A 119 1.30 -12.82 -12.07
C PRO A 119 2.41 -13.39 -11.17
N TRP A 120 3.25 -12.53 -10.60
CA TRP A 120 4.31 -12.89 -9.64
C TRP A 120 3.82 -12.90 -8.18
N VAL A 121 2.58 -12.50 -7.92
CA VAL A 121 1.99 -12.58 -6.58
C VAL A 121 1.39 -13.98 -6.43
N SER A 122 1.90 -14.77 -5.49
CA SER A 122 1.36 -16.10 -5.20
C SER A 122 -0.02 -16.01 -4.55
N ASP A 123 -0.84 -17.04 -4.72
CA ASP A 123 -2.15 -17.15 -4.06
C ASP A 123 -2.03 -17.03 -2.54
N GLU A 124 -0.98 -17.61 -1.94
CA GLU A 124 -0.70 -17.48 -0.51
C GLU A 124 -0.51 -16.01 -0.09
N LYS A 125 0.29 -15.24 -0.84
CA LYS A 125 0.51 -13.81 -0.57
C LYS A 125 -0.77 -13.01 -0.80
N TYR A 126 -1.53 -13.34 -1.83
CA TYR A 126 -2.82 -12.72 -2.10
C TYR A 126 -3.78 -12.93 -0.92
N ASP A 127 -4.00 -14.18 -0.52
CA ASP A 127 -4.88 -14.57 0.59
C ASP A 127 -4.46 -13.93 1.91
N PHE A 128 -3.15 -13.87 2.17
CA PHE A 128 -2.60 -13.21 3.35
C PHE A 128 -3.02 -11.73 3.39
N PHE A 129 -2.82 -11.00 2.30
CA PHE A 129 -3.14 -9.57 2.25
C PHE A 129 -4.64 -9.30 2.24
N GLU A 130 -5.46 -10.13 1.60
CA GLU A 130 -6.91 -10.00 1.66
C GLU A 130 -7.44 -10.23 3.09
N LYS A 131 -6.92 -11.22 3.80
CA LYS A 131 -7.21 -11.42 5.23
C LYS A 131 -6.73 -10.23 6.05
N PHE A 132 -5.51 -9.75 5.82
CA PHE A 132 -4.97 -8.58 6.52
C PHE A 132 -5.84 -7.34 6.32
N LYS A 133 -6.22 -7.02 5.07
CA LYS A 133 -7.14 -5.92 4.75
C LYS A 133 -8.48 -6.06 5.48
N PHE A 134 -9.04 -7.27 5.47
CA PHE A 134 -10.28 -7.57 6.17
C PHE A 134 -10.19 -7.32 7.68
N TYR A 135 -9.13 -7.80 8.33
CA TYR A 135 -8.92 -7.60 9.77
C TYR A 135 -8.62 -6.15 10.12
N MET A 136 -7.80 -5.45 9.34
CA MET A 136 -7.53 -4.02 9.55
C MET A 136 -8.80 -3.18 9.41
N ARG A 137 -9.69 -3.55 8.49
CA ARG A 137 -11.00 -2.90 8.39
C ARG A 137 -11.83 -3.17 9.64
N LEU A 138 -12.09 -4.43 10.00
CA LEU A 138 -12.98 -4.77 11.12
C LEU A 138 -12.45 -4.37 12.50
N GLY A 139 -11.16 -4.54 12.76
CA GLY A 139 -10.55 -4.25 14.05
C GLY A 139 -10.55 -2.76 14.43
N TYR A 140 -10.70 -1.88 13.43
CA TYR A 140 -10.58 -0.43 13.61
C TYR A 140 -11.80 0.35 13.09
N SER A 141 -12.68 -0.25 12.29
CA SER A 141 -13.92 0.40 11.80
C SER A 141 -14.98 0.64 12.90
N ASN A 142 -14.87 -0.03 14.05
CA ASN A 142 -15.85 0.04 15.15
C ASN A 142 -15.39 0.90 16.34
N ARG A 143 -14.40 1.80 16.17
CA ARG A 143 -13.93 2.68 17.27
C ARG A 143 -14.72 4.00 17.38
N GLU A 144 -15.80 4.19 16.63
CA GLU A 144 -16.75 5.28 16.84
C GLU A 144 -17.99 4.77 17.59
N SER A 145 -17.98 4.84 18.93
CA SER A 145 -19.22 4.98 19.72
C SER A 145 -19.05 5.30 21.22
N HIS A 146 -17.89 5.77 21.72
CA HIS A 146 -17.78 6.21 23.12
C HIS A 146 -16.79 7.36 23.31
N LEU A 147 -17.15 8.56 22.86
CA LEU A 147 -16.75 9.83 23.48
C LEU A 147 -17.92 10.80 23.40
#